data_AF-A0A927LAY5-F1
#
_entry.id   AF-A0A927LAY5-F1
#
_cell.length_a   1.000
_cell.length_b   1.000
_cell.length_c   1.000
_cell.angle_alpha   90.00
_cell.angle_beta   90.00
_cell.angle_gamma   90.00
#
_symmetry.space_group_name_H-M   'P 1'
#
loop_
_entity.id
_entity.type
_entity.pdbx_description
1 polymer ?
#
loop_
_entity_poly.entity_id
_entity_poly.type
_entity_poly.pdbx_seq_one_letter_code
_entity_poly.pdbx_strand_id
1 'polypeptide(L)'
;MASRTQDDGAGDGRVRLYCLAHAGAGVASYRRWPLAAGTAVDVTPLPLPGRDHRRREPRVTDRAALLADLLPELLTAAHSGPYALYGHSLGALVAYTLTRALADAGAPPPLFLAVGACPPPDTSTALVGAADLPDRDLLPLLDDLGSLPQGASASPGGLWRRSVLPVLRDDLRLAASLRAAALDPATGGPVTCPVLVFAGSDDPLTEPETLEHWQRWATGPIVSHTVTGDHFFADSPDLPHLVALACRDRVAAHETKGQR
;
A
#
# COMPACT_ATOMS: atom_id res chain seq x y z
N MET A 1 -3.77 -10.04 42.50
CA MET A 1 -2.89 -8.96 42.02
C MET A 1 -1.72 -9.61 41.28
N ALA A 2 -1.83 -9.75 39.95
CA ALA A 2 -0.73 -10.21 39.11
C ALA A 2 -0.27 -9.00 38.30
N SER A 3 0.95 -8.56 38.62
CA SER A 3 1.64 -7.46 37.96
C SER A 3 1.84 -7.78 36.48
N ARG A 4 1.27 -6.94 35.60
CA ARG A 4 1.71 -6.86 34.21
C ARG A 4 3.04 -6.16 34.21
N THR A 5 4.09 -6.87 33.86
CA THR A 5 5.33 -6.25 33.38
C THR A 5 4.99 -5.47 32.12
N GLN A 6 5.01 -4.14 32.25
CA GLN A 6 5.23 -3.23 31.13
C GLN A 6 6.54 -3.64 30.47
N ASP A 7 6.45 -3.97 29.19
CA ASP A 7 7.61 -4.12 28.32
C ASP A 7 8.00 -2.71 27.90
N ASP A 8 8.99 -2.16 28.59
CA ASP A 8 9.56 -0.85 28.32
C ASP A 8 10.38 -0.92 27.02
N GLY A 9 9.95 -0.17 26.01
CA GLY A 9 10.41 -0.22 24.63
C GLY A 9 11.87 0.14 24.43
N ALA A 10 12.73 -0.88 24.43
CA ALA A 10 13.97 -0.89 23.67
C ALA A 10 13.68 -1.56 22.32
N GLY A 11 13.73 -0.79 21.22
CA GLY A 11 13.42 -1.31 19.89
C GLY A 11 14.32 -2.50 19.53
N ASP A 12 13.72 -3.65 19.23
CA ASP A 12 14.38 -4.94 18.93
C ASP A 12 15.19 -4.95 17.60
N GLY A 13 15.61 -3.78 17.08
CA GLY A 13 16.30 -3.66 15.80
C GLY A 13 15.51 -4.15 14.57
N ARG A 14 14.29 -4.68 14.76
CA ARG A 14 13.43 -5.19 13.68
C ARG A 14 12.88 -4.05 12.85
N VAL A 15 12.80 -4.27 11.53
CA VAL A 15 12.16 -3.33 10.61
C VAL A 15 10.65 -3.50 10.72
N ARG A 16 9.92 -2.41 10.97
CA ARG A 16 8.46 -2.43 10.87
C ARG A 16 8.03 -2.19 9.43
N LEU A 17 7.36 -3.16 8.82
CA LEU A 17 6.86 -3.10 7.45
C LEU A 17 5.36 -2.84 7.45
N TYR A 18 4.98 -1.59 7.20
CA TYR A 18 3.58 -1.19 7.09
C TYR A 18 3.00 -1.60 5.74
N CYS A 19 1.92 -2.39 5.75
CA CYS A 19 1.35 -2.98 4.54
C CYS A 19 -0.06 -2.45 4.26
N LEU A 20 -0.28 -1.90 3.07
CA LEU A 20 -1.54 -1.28 2.67
C LEU A 20 -2.17 -2.00 1.49
N ALA A 21 -3.36 -2.55 1.72
CA ALA A 21 -4.06 -3.42 0.77
C ALA A 21 -4.60 -2.67 -0.45
N HIS A 22 -4.91 -3.43 -1.49
CA HIS A 22 -5.62 -2.93 -2.67
C HIS A 22 -7.09 -2.60 -2.37
N ALA A 23 -7.75 -1.98 -3.35
CA ALA A 23 -9.15 -1.57 -3.25
C ALA A 23 -10.08 -2.76 -2.94
N GLY A 24 -11.02 -2.55 -2.03
CA GLY A 24 -11.97 -3.56 -1.54
C GLY A 24 -11.39 -4.61 -0.59
N ALA A 25 -10.06 -4.66 -0.40
CA ALA A 25 -9.40 -5.63 0.47
C ALA A 25 -9.05 -5.07 1.85
N GLY A 26 -8.75 -5.98 2.77
CA GLY A 26 -8.38 -5.69 4.15
C GLY A 26 -7.06 -6.36 4.54
N VAL A 27 -6.77 -6.39 5.83
CA VAL A 27 -5.51 -6.93 6.38
C VAL A 27 -5.26 -8.41 6.05
N ALA A 28 -6.31 -9.14 5.67
CA ALA A 28 -6.23 -10.55 5.30
C ALA A 28 -5.35 -10.84 4.07
N SER A 29 -5.12 -9.86 3.19
CA SER A 29 -4.17 -9.97 2.07
C SER A 29 -2.75 -10.26 2.56
N TYR A 30 -2.40 -9.78 3.76
CA TYR A 30 -1.06 -9.91 4.33
C TYR A 30 -0.91 -11.07 5.33
N ARG A 31 -1.94 -11.91 5.50
CA ARG A 31 -1.95 -12.96 6.54
C ARG A 31 -0.78 -13.94 6.48
N ARG A 32 -0.20 -14.16 5.29
CA ARG A 32 0.91 -15.10 5.06
C ARG A 32 2.28 -14.43 5.15
N TRP A 33 2.33 -13.10 5.11
CA TRP A 33 3.58 -12.35 5.05
C TRP A 33 4.48 -12.52 6.28
N PRO A 34 3.98 -12.51 7.53
CA PRO A 34 4.85 -12.71 8.69
C PRO A 34 5.66 -14.01 8.64
N LEU A 35 5.05 -15.10 8.14
CA LEU A 35 5.73 -16.38 8.01
C LEU A 35 6.84 -16.34 6.95
N ALA A 36 6.60 -15.68 5.82
CA ALA A 36 7.55 -15.61 4.71
C ALA A 36 8.67 -14.57 4.95
N ALA A 37 8.36 -13.48 5.67
CA ALA A 37 9.32 -12.40 5.96
C ALA A 37 10.35 -12.78 7.04
N GLY A 38 10.02 -13.76 7.90
CA GLY A 38 10.88 -14.19 9.00
C GLY A 38 10.86 -13.24 10.20
N THR A 39 11.75 -13.47 11.16
CA THR A 39 11.71 -12.76 12.47
C THR A 39 12.32 -11.36 12.47
N ALA A 40 13.06 -10.99 11.42
CA ALA A 40 13.74 -9.68 11.33
C ALA A 40 12.79 -8.54 10.91
N VAL A 41 11.59 -8.87 10.42
CA VAL A 41 10.62 -7.90 9.90
C VAL A 41 9.30 -8.09 10.65
N ASP A 42 8.83 -7.01 11.27
CA ASP A 42 7.50 -6.95 11.87
C ASP A 42 6.51 -6.46 10.81
N VAL A 43 5.72 -7.39 10.25
CA VAL A 43 4.74 -7.07 9.21
C VAL A 43 3.48 -6.52 9.86
N THR A 44 3.17 -5.26 9.59
CA THR A 44 2.06 -4.51 10.21
C THR A 44 1.06 -4.06 9.14
N PRO A 45 0.00 -4.84 8.86
CA PRO A 45 -1.07 -4.40 7.98
C PRO A 45 -1.83 -3.19 8.56
N LEU A 46 -2.05 -2.15 7.75
CA LEU A 46 -2.83 -0.97 8.12
C LEU A 46 -4.21 -1.01 7.46
N PRO A 47 -5.29 -1.33 8.19
CA PRO A 47 -6.64 -1.29 7.64
C PRO A 47 -7.13 0.14 7.49
N LEU A 48 -7.64 0.46 6.29
CA LEU A 48 -8.47 1.64 6.09
C LEU A 48 -9.80 1.50 6.87
N PRO A 49 -10.40 2.61 7.32
CA PRO A 49 -11.73 2.60 7.92
C PRO A 49 -12.80 1.88 7.07
N GLY A 50 -13.79 1.29 7.74
CA GLY A 50 -14.93 0.64 7.08
C GLY A 50 -14.72 -0.80 6.62
N ARG A 51 -13.64 -1.46 7.06
CA ARG A 51 -13.38 -2.91 6.87
C ARG A 51 -12.70 -3.53 8.09
N ASP A 52 -12.53 -4.86 8.07
CA ASP A 52 -11.88 -5.63 9.16
C ASP A 52 -12.44 -5.28 10.55
N HIS A 53 -11.55 -5.04 11.53
CA HIS A 53 -11.93 -4.62 12.88
C HIS A 53 -12.50 -3.18 12.91
N ARG A 54 -12.22 -2.37 11.87
CA ARG A 54 -12.66 -0.98 11.68
C ARG A 54 -13.97 -0.86 10.88
N ARG A 55 -14.72 -1.95 10.67
CA ARG A 55 -15.91 -2.00 9.79
C ARG A 55 -17.05 -1.03 10.13
N ARG A 56 -17.07 -0.48 11.36
CA ARG A 56 -18.09 0.47 11.82
C ARG A 56 -17.67 1.93 11.68
N GLU A 57 -16.40 2.16 11.34
CA GLU A 57 -15.86 3.51 11.19
C GLU A 57 -16.24 4.09 9.82
N PRO A 58 -16.42 5.42 9.72
CA PRO A 58 -16.69 6.08 8.44
C PRO A 58 -15.55 5.82 7.44
N ARG A 59 -15.90 5.44 6.21
CA ARG A 59 -14.92 5.24 5.14
C ARG A 59 -14.28 6.55 4.73
N VAL A 60 -12.97 6.50 4.45
CA VAL A 60 -12.20 7.64 3.92
C VAL A 60 -12.24 7.61 2.39
N THR A 61 -12.53 8.74 1.77
CA THR A 61 -12.67 8.86 0.30
C THR A 61 -11.82 9.97 -0.30
N ASP A 62 -11.04 10.67 0.54
CA ASP A 62 -10.16 11.75 0.13
C ASP A 62 -8.84 11.77 0.92
N ARG A 63 -7.85 12.49 0.38
CA ARG A 63 -6.53 12.65 0.99
C ARG A 63 -6.57 13.20 2.41
N ALA A 64 -7.40 14.20 2.69
CA ALA A 64 -7.39 14.86 4.00
C ALA A 64 -7.90 13.91 5.09
N ALA A 65 -9.00 13.21 4.83
CA ALA A 65 -9.56 12.20 5.72
C ALA A 65 -8.58 11.03 5.92
N LEU A 66 -7.91 10.57 4.86
CA LEU A 66 -6.87 9.55 4.94
C LEU A 66 -5.71 9.96 5.86
N LEU A 67 -5.17 11.18 5.67
CA LEU A 67 -4.03 11.65 6.45
C LEU A 67 -4.42 11.89 7.91
N ALA A 68 -5.62 12.42 8.18
CA ALA A 68 -6.13 12.55 9.54
C ALA A 68 -6.21 11.20 10.27
N ASP A 69 -6.48 10.12 9.53
CA ASP A 69 -6.64 8.77 10.05
C ASP A 69 -5.31 8.05 10.33
N LEU A 70 -4.43 7.96 9.33
CA LEU A 70 -3.24 7.08 9.40
C LEU A 70 -1.93 7.80 9.72
N LEU A 71 -1.81 9.10 9.43
CA LEU A 71 -0.55 9.81 9.63
C LEU A 71 -0.10 9.88 11.10
N PRO A 72 -0.98 10.06 12.11
CA PRO A 72 -0.55 10.13 13.51
C PRO A 72 0.21 8.89 13.98
N GLU A 73 -0.28 7.69 13.65
CA GLU A 73 0.38 6.43 14.01
C GLU A 73 1.76 6.32 13.35
N LEU A 74 1.85 6.67 12.05
CA LEU A 74 3.11 6.60 11.32
C LEU A 74 4.12 7.65 11.79
N LEU A 75 3.69 8.83 12.22
CA LEU A 75 4.57 9.83 12.82
C LEU A 75 5.19 9.30 14.12
N THR A 76 4.41 8.65 14.98
CA THR A 76 4.97 8.00 16.18
C THR A 76 5.95 6.89 15.80
N ALA A 77 5.59 6.07 14.81
CA ALA A 77 6.42 4.95 14.37
C ALA A 77 7.75 5.38 13.76
N ALA A 78 7.75 6.45 12.97
CA ALA A 78 8.94 6.96 12.29
C ALA A 78 10.05 7.39 13.28
N HIS A 79 9.68 7.73 14.51
CA HIS A 79 10.63 8.09 15.58
C HIS A 79 10.99 6.92 16.50
N SER A 80 10.35 5.76 16.32
CA SER A 80 10.50 4.59 17.20
C SER A 80 11.52 3.57 16.69
N GLY A 81 11.93 3.66 15.43
CA GLY A 81 12.88 2.73 14.83
C GLY A 81 12.81 2.67 13.29
N PRO A 82 13.57 1.75 12.66
CA PRO A 82 13.53 1.58 11.22
C PRO A 82 12.17 1.05 10.75
N TYR A 83 11.63 1.69 9.71
CA TYR A 83 10.36 1.29 9.12
C TYR A 83 10.41 1.37 7.59
N ALA A 84 9.51 0.64 6.95
CA ALA A 84 9.29 0.67 5.51
C ALA A 84 7.78 0.62 5.22
N LEU A 85 7.36 1.11 4.06
CA LEU A 85 5.98 0.99 3.60
C LEU A 85 5.92 0.11 2.36
N TYR A 86 4.96 -0.81 2.35
CA TYR A 86 4.52 -1.53 1.17
C TYR A 86 3.06 -1.22 0.89
N GLY A 87 2.73 -0.93 -0.35
CA GLY A 87 1.36 -0.79 -0.79
C GLY A 87 1.10 -1.53 -2.10
N HIS A 88 -0.07 -2.13 -2.22
CA HIS A 88 -0.50 -2.83 -3.43
C HIS A 88 -1.68 -2.11 -4.10
N SER A 89 -1.57 -1.80 -5.40
CA SER A 89 -2.59 -1.08 -6.17
C SER A 89 -3.01 0.22 -5.46
N LEU A 90 -4.27 0.38 -5.01
CA LEU A 90 -4.68 1.52 -4.17
C LEU A 90 -3.73 1.74 -2.98
N GLY A 91 -3.35 0.68 -2.28
CA GLY A 91 -2.47 0.78 -1.13
C GLY A 91 -1.11 1.39 -1.47
N ALA A 92 -0.62 1.27 -2.71
CA ALA A 92 0.59 1.94 -3.17
C ALA A 92 0.42 3.46 -3.24
N LEU A 93 -0.74 3.95 -3.72
CA LEU A 93 -1.07 5.38 -3.70
C LEU A 93 -1.19 5.92 -2.27
N VAL A 94 -1.76 5.12 -1.37
CA VAL A 94 -1.85 5.44 0.06
C VAL A 94 -0.45 5.51 0.67
N ALA A 95 0.39 4.49 0.44
CA ALA A 95 1.77 4.43 0.93
C ALA A 95 2.62 5.61 0.42
N TYR A 96 2.49 5.94 -0.88
CA TYR A 96 3.14 7.09 -1.49
C TYR A 96 2.69 8.40 -0.83
N THR A 97 1.38 8.59 -0.65
CA THR A 97 0.81 9.79 -0.04
C THR A 97 1.26 9.96 1.42
N LEU A 98 1.29 8.86 2.19
CA LEU A 98 1.79 8.86 3.56
C LEU A 98 3.30 9.15 3.61
N THR A 99 4.08 8.59 2.67
CA THR A 99 5.53 8.86 2.58
C THR A 99 5.81 10.34 2.33
N ARG A 100 5.06 10.98 1.42
CA ARG A 100 5.15 12.43 1.16
C ARG A 100 4.73 13.23 2.39
N ALA A 101 3.60 12.89 3.03
CA ALA A 101 3.12 13.60 4.21
C ALA A 101 4.06 13.48 5.42
N LEU A 102 4.72 12.33 5.60
CA LEU A 102 5.76 12.14 6.62
C LEU A 102 6.97 13.05 6.35
N ALA A 103 7.40 13.17 5.10
CA ALA A 103 8.49 14.06 4.71
C ALA A 103 8.11 15.54 4.92
N ASP A 104 6.89 15.95 4.55
CA ASP A 104 6.40 17.31 4.76
C ASP A 104 6.29 17.65 6.27
N ALA A 105 6.04 16.65 7.11
CA ALA A 105 6.05 16.78 8.57
C ALA A 105 7.46 16.72 9.21
N GLY A 106 8.52 16.57 8.42
CA GLY A 106 9.90 16.51 8.90
C GLY A 106 10.26 15.21 9.63
N ALA A 107 9.48 14.14 9.45
CA ALA A 107 9.76 12.84 10.07
C ALA A 107 10.96 12.14 9.40
N PRO A 108 11.66 11.23 10.12
CA PRO A 108 12.66 10.37 9.51
C PRO A 108 12.09 9.60 8.31
N PRO A 109 12.78 9.53 7.16
CA PRO A 109 12.26 8.83 5.99
C PRO A 109 12.20 7.32 6.22
N PRO A 110 11.29 6.59 5.53
CA PRO A 110 11.32 5.13 5.55
C PRO A 110 12.60 4.61 4.89
N LEU A 111 13.01 3.39 5.24
CA LEU A 111 14.10 2.68 4.57
C LEU A 111 13.87 2.57 3.06
N PHE A 112 12.61 2.36 2.67
CA PHE A 112 12.12 2.42 1.30
C PHE A 112 10.59 2.51 1.28
N LEU A 113 10.07 2.93 0.13
CA LEU A 113 8.69 2.76 -0.28
C LEU A 113 8.63 1.64 -1.32
N ALA A 114 7.84 0.59 -1.08
CA ALA A 114 7.58 -0.47 -2.05
C ALA A 114 6.17 -0.33 -2.63
N VAL A 115 6.08 -0.24 -3.95
CA VAL A 115 4.83 -0.11 -4.71
C VAL A 115 4.61 -1.36 -5.55
N GLY A 116 3.48 -2.05 -5.34
CA GLY A 116 3.08 -3.21 -6.14
C GLY A 116 1.88 -2.89 -7.02
N ALA A 117 1.94 -3.31 -8.29
CA ALA A 117 0.80 -3.27 -9.23
C ALA A 117 0.08 -1.91 -9.28
N CYS A 118 0.83 -0.82 -9.25
CA CYS A 118 0.25 0.52 -9.26
C CYS A 118 1.00 1.41 -10.26
N PRO A 119 0.36 1.82 -11.38
CA PRO A 119 0.90 2.87 -12.22
C PRO A 119 1.20 4.14 -11.42
N PRO A 120 2.19 4.94 -11.83
CA PRO A 120 2.47 6.20 -11.15
C PRO A 120 1.28 7.19 -11.25
N PRO A 121 1.17 8.18 -10.34
CA PRO A 121 -0.03 9.00 -10.22
C PRO A 121 -0.45 9.82 -11.46
N ASP A 122 0.46 10.13 -12.39
CA ASP A 122 0.18 10.81 -13.67
C ASP A 122 -0.36 9.87 -14.76
N THR A 123 -0.37 8.56 -14.51
CA THR A 123 -0.86 7.59 -15.48
C THR A 123 -2.36 7.41 -15.38
N SER A 124 -3.05 7.64 -16.50
CA SER A 124 -4.48 7.34 -16.63
C SER A 124 -4.72 5.82 -16.60
N THR A 125 -5.76 5.38 -15.89
CA THR A 125 -6.16 3.97 -15.85
C THR A 125 -7.67 3.85 -16.09
N ALA A 126 -8.12 2.68 -16.54
CA ALA A 126 -9.54 2.43 -16.79
C ALA A 126 -10.43 2.59 -15.52
N LEU A 127 -9.82 2.54 -14.34
CA LEU A 127 -10.51 2.69 -13.05
C LEU A 127 -10.65 4.16 -12.60
N VAL A 128 -9.98 5.11 -13.24
CA VAL A 128 -10.14 6.53 -12.92
C VAL A 128 -11.56 6.98 -13.26
N GLY A 129 -12.29 7.48 -12.26
CA GLY A 129 -13.69 7.89 -12.41
C GLY A 129 -14.70 6.72 -12.42
N ALA A 130 -14.24 5.48 -12.28
CA ALA A 130 -15.12 4.31 -12.30
C ALA A 130 -16.03 4.20 -11.05
N ALA A 131 -15.71 4.94 -9.99
CA ALA A 131 -16.42 4.88 -8.70
C ALA A 131 -17.91 5.23 -8.78
N ASP A 132 -18.32 6.04 -9.77
CA ASP A 132 -19.69 6.51 -9.93
C ASP A 132 -20.41 5.89 -11.15
N LEU A 133 -19.73 5.00 -11.88
CA LEU A 133 -20.36 4.21 -12.94
C LEU A 133 -21.49 3.36 -12.36
N PRO A 134 -22.63 3.19 -13.03
CA PRO A 134 -23.67 2.29 -12.55
C PRO A 134 -23.14 0.83 -12.55
N ASP A 135 -23.69 -0.03 -11.69
CA ASP A 135 -23.23 -1.42 -11.52
C ASP A 135 -23.16 -2.21 -12.85
N ARG A 136 -24.07 -1.92 -13.79
CA ARG A 136 -24.09 -2.54 -15.12
C ARG A 136 -22.85 -2.25 -15.97
N ASP A 137 -22.13 -1.15 -15.69
CA ASP A 137 -20.94 -0.72 -16.42
C ASP A 137 -19.68 -1.00 -15.60
N LEU A 138 -19.75 -0.81 -14.27
CA LEU A 138 -18.61 -1.05 -13.38
C LEU A 138 -18.25 -2.54 -13.25
N LEU A 139 -19.24 -3.43 -13.17
CA LEU A 139 -18.97 -4.84 -12.89
C LEU A 139 -18.31 -5.58 -14.06
N PRO A 140 -18.76 -5.41 -15.32
CA PRO A 140 -18.00 -5.95 -16.46
C PRO A 140 -16.58 -5.43 -16.50
N LEU A 141 -16.38 -4.12 -16.26
CA LEU A 141 -15.05 -3.54 -16.19
C LEU A 141 -14.19 -4.23 -15.11
N LEU A 142 -14.70 -4.43 -13.90
CA LEU A 142 -13.96 -5.12 -12.84
C LEU A 142 -13.69 -6.61 -13.17
N ASP A 143 -14.60 -7.28 -13.89
CA ASP A 143 -14.45 -8.67 -14.31
C ASP A 143 -13.36 -8.81 -15.38
N ASP A 144 -13.37 -7.93 -16.38
CA ASP A 144 -12.36 -7.84 -17.45
C ASP A 144 -10.96 -7.58 -16.87
N LEU A 145 -10.90 -6.84 -15.76
CA LEU A 145 -9.68 -6.53 -15.02
C LEU A 145 -9.29 -7.63 -14.01
N GLY A 146 -9.95 -8.79 -14.03
CA GLY A 146 -9.69 -9.91 -13.12
C GLY A 146 -9.95 -9.59 -11.64
N SER A 147 -10.60 -8.47 -11.34
CA SER A 147 -10.73 -7.90 -9.99
C SER A 147 -11.99 -8.36 -9.25
N LEU A 148 -12.76 -9.27 -9.84
CA LEU A 148 -13.93 -9.88 -9.23
C LEU A 148 -13.65 -11.34 -8.82
N PRO A 149 -14.05 -11.76 -7.61
CA PRO A 149 -14.14 -13.18 -7.31
C PRO A 149 -15.11 -13.86 -8.27
N GLN A 150 -14.83 -15.11 -8.62
CA GLN A 150 -15.71 -15.89 -9.50
C GLN A 150 -17.16 -15.88 -8.97
N GLY A 151 -18.10 -15.52 -9.85
CA GLY A 151 -19.53 -15.46 -9.55
C GLY A 151 -20.01 -14.17 -8.86
N ALA A 152 -19.13 -13.21 -8.54
CA ALA A 152 -19.53 -11.92 -7.95
C ALA A 152 -20.44 -11.10 -8.89
N SER A 153 -20.17 -11.17 -10.20
CA SER A 153 -21.00 -10.52 -11.23
C SER A 153 -22.36 -11.23 -11.42
N ALA A 154 -22.43 -12.56 -11.28
CA ALA A 154 -23.63 -13.34 -11.57
C ALA A 154 -24.74 -13.26 -10.50
N SER A 155 -24.44 -12.74 -9.30
CA SER A 155 -25.37 -12.74 -8.15
C SER A 155 -25.66 -11.33 -7.63
N PRO A 156 -26.68 -10.62 -8.15
CA PRO A 156 -27.03 -9.24 -7.75
C PRO A 156 -27.25 -9.03 -6.24
N GLY A 157 -27.68 -10.06 -5.51
CA GLY A 157 -27.88 -10.04 -4.06
C GLY A 157 -26.76 -10.68 -3.24
N GLY A 158 -25.65 -11.07 -3.87
CA GLY A 158 -24.56 -11.81 -3.22
C GLY A 158 -23.83 -11.01 -2.13
N LEU A 159 -23.23 -11.72 -1.18
CA LEU A 159 -22.50 -11.12 -0.06
C LEU A 159 -21.41 -10.15 -0.53
N TRP A 160 -20.68 -10.50 -1.59
CA TRP A 160 -19.64 -9.63 -2.15
C TRP A 160 -20.21 -8.29 -2.62
N ARG A 161 -21.29 -8.28 -3.39
CA ARG A 161 -21.92 -7.02 -3.85
C ARG A 161 -22.47 -6.18 -2.69
N ARG A 162 -22.98 -6.81 -1.63
CA ARG A 162 -23.53 -6.08 -0.47
C ARG A 162 -22.46 -5.53 0.45
N SER A 163 -21.32 -6.21 0.57
CA SER A 163 -20.31 -5.90 1.59
C SER A 163 -19.02 -5.33 1.02
N VAL A 164 -18.61 -5.73 -0.17
CA VAL A 164 -17.34 -5.32 -0.80
C VAL A 164 -17.54 -4.21 -1.81
N LEU A 165 -18.56 -4.28 -2.68
CA LEU A 165 -18.76 -3.26 -3.71
C LEU A 165 -18.88 -1.81 -3.16
N PRO A 166 -19.58 -1.54 -2.03
CA PRO A 166 -19.61 -0.20 -1.47
C PRO A 166 -18.24 0.27 -0.97
N VAL A 167 -17.46 -0.63 -0.38
CA VAL A 167 -16.08 -0.36 0.06
C VAL A 167 -15.20 -0.07 -1.14
N LEU A 168 -15.31 -0.88 -2.19
CA LEU A 168 -14.57 -0.74 -3.43
C LEU A 168 -14.86 0.61 -4.11
N ARG A 169 -16.11 1.05 -4.16
CA ARG A 169 -16.45 2.37 -4.73
C ARG A 169 -15.81 3.50 -3.95
N ASP A 170 -15.86 3.46 -2.63
CA ASP A 170 -15.21 4.47 -1.78
C ASP A 170 -13.69 4.47 -1.94
N ASP A 171 -13.09 3.28 -2.10
CA ASP A 171 -11.67 3.10 -2.41
C ASP A 171 -11.27 3.64 -3.79
N LEU A 172 -12.14 3.50 -4.79
CA LEU A 172 -11.92 4.10 -6.12
C LEU A 172 -12.00 5.64 -6.05
N ARG A 173 -12.89 6.22 -5.22
CA ARG A 173 -12.93 7.67 -4.96
C ARG A 173 -11.65 8.13 -4.27
N LEU A 174 -11.20 7.38 -3.26
CA LEU A 174 -9.93 7.64 -2.60
C LEU A 174 -8.77 7.62 -3.61
N ALA A 175 -8.67 6.59 -4.45
CA ALA A 175 -7.64 6.50 -5.48
C ALA A 175 -7.61 7.73 -6.40
N ALA A 176 -8.79 8.20 -6.83
CA ALA A 176 -8.90 9.40 -7.65
C ALA A 176 -8.44 10.66 -6.91
N SER A 177 -8.85 10.83 -5.63
CA SER A 177 -8.41 11.94 -4.79
C SER A 177 -6.90 11.95 -4.56
N LEU A 178 -6.30 10.79 -4.29
CA LEU A 178 -4.86 10.66 -4.06
C LEU A 178 -4.05 10.98 -5.33
N ARG A 179 -4.50 10.51 -6.50
CA ARG A 179 -3.87 10.86 -7.78
C ARG A 179 -3.94 12.36 -8.05
N ALA A 180 -5.12 12.97 -7.85
CA ALA A 180 -5.29 14.41 -8.04
C ALA A 180 -4.35 15.22 -7.13
N ALA A 181 -4.26 14.85 -5.85
CA ALA A 181 -3.37 15.52 -4.90
C ALA A 181 -1.88 15.29 -5.23
N ALA A 182 -1.50 14.13 -5.73
CA ALA A 182 -0.12 13.85 -6.14
C ALA A 182 0.34 14.75 -7.31
N LEU A 183 -0.59 15.21 -8.15
CA LEU A 183 -0.33 16.13 -9.27
C LEU A 183 -0.38 17.61 -8.86
N ASP A 184 -0.91 17.93 -7.68
CA ASP A 184 -0.95 19.29 -7.16
C ASP A 184 0.46 19.71 -6.68
N PRO A 185 1.04 20.81 -7.19
CA PRO A 185 2.37 21.27 -6.79
C PRO A 185 2.55 21.54 -5.29
N ALA A 186 1.46 21.87 -4.57
CA ALA A 186 1.49 22.16 -3.15
C ALA A 186 1.45 20.91 -2.27
N THR A 187 0.96 19.77 -2.79
CA THR A 187 0.77 18.55 -1.99
C THR A 187 1.44 17.30 -2.55
N GLY A 188 1.89 17.37 -3.80
CA GLY A 188 2.50 16.28 -4.56
C GLY A 188 4.03 16.33 -4.59
N GLY A 189 4.58 15.87 -5.71
CA GLY A 189 6.03 15.84 -5.97
C GLY A 189 6.73 14.54 -5.55
N PRO A 190 7.98 14.32 -5.98
CA PRO A 190 8.65 13.03 -5.84
C PRO A 190 9.00 12.71 -4.37
N VAL A 191 9.06 11.41 -4.04
CA VAL A 191 9.62 10.94 -2.77
C VAL A 191 11.14 10.89 -2.83
N THR A 192 11.81 11.11 -1.69
CA THR A 192 13.29 11.12 -1.61
C THR A 192 13.88 9.79 -1.12
N CYS A 193 13.07 8.94 -0.51
CA CYS A 193 13.50 7.61 -0.07
C CYS A 193 13.70 6.68 -1.29
N PRO A 194 14.43 5.56 -1.13
CA PRO A 194 14.47 4.53 -2.13
C PRO A 194 13.06 4.01 -2.47
N VAL A 195 12.82 3.69 -3.75
CA VAL A 195 11.55 3.10 -4.20
C VAL A 195 11.79 1.73 -4.82
N LEU A 196 11.03 0.74 -4.37
CA LEU A 196 10.99 -0.59 -4.96
C LEU A 196 9.69 -0.75 -5.72
N VAL A 197 9.77 -1.07 -7.00
CA VAL A 197 8.60 -1.20 -7.88
C VAL A 197 8.41 -2.67 -8.22
N PHE A 198 7.22 -3.21 -7.95
CA PHE A 198 6.88 -4.60 -8.21
C PHE A 198 5.78 -4.71 -9.27
N ALA A 199 6.08 -5.44 -10.35
CA ALA A 199 5.18 -5.75 -11.45
C ALA A 199 4.81 -7.25 -11.43
N GLY A 200 3.57 -7.58 -11.80
CA GLY A 200 3.18 -8.97 -12.10
C GLY A 200 3.54 -9.30 -13.54
N SER A 201 4.07 -10.51 -13.80
CA SER A 201 4.39 -10.97 -15.15
C SER A 201 3.17 -11.03 -16.07
N ASP A 202 1.99 -11.28 -15.49
CA ASP A 202 0.73 -11.52 -16.19
C ASP A 202 -0.35 -10.54 -15.72
N ASP A 203 0.05 -9.35 -15.22
CA ASP A 203 -0.88 -8.33 -14.74
C ASP A 203 -1.58 -7.60 -15.90
N PRO A 204 -2.89 -7.81 -16.14
CA PRO A 204 -3.61 -7.16 -17.22
C PRO A 204 -3.92 -5.68 -16.94
N LEU A 205 -3.77 -5.24 -15.69
CA LEU A 205 -4.06 -3.88 -15.25
C LEU A 205 -2.86 -2.95 -15.37
N THR A 206 -1.65 -3.50 -15.31
CA THR A 206 -0.43 -2.72 -15.18
C THR A 206 0.72 -3.39 -15.93
N GLU A 207 1.00 -2.87 -17.12
CA GLU A 207 2.17 -3.30 -17.91
C GLU A 207 3.49 -2.92 -17.20
N PRO A 208 4.50 -3.79 -17.18
CA PRO A 208 5.81 -3.50 -16.56
C PRO A 208 6.45 -2.21 -17.06
N GLU A 209 6.32 -1.90 -18.35
CA GLU A 209 6.85 -0.68 -18.99
C GLU A 209 6.20 0.58 -18.41
N THR A 210 4.92 0.51 -18.06
CA THR A 210 4.21 1.63 -17.41
C THR A 210 4.78 1.89 -16.02
N LEU A 211 5.22 0.84 -15.32
CA LEU A 211 5.79 0.96 -13.98
C LEU A 211 7.19 1.58 -13.97
N GLU A 212 7.93 1.53 -15.07
CA GLU A 212 9.22 2.24 -15.19
C GLU A 212 9.07 3.76 -15.03
N HIS A 213 7.88 4.32 -15.30
CA HIS A 213 7.60 5.74 -15.11
C HIS A 213 7.61 6.20 -13.65
N TRP A 214 7.63 5.29 -12.66
CA TRP A 214 7.91 5.64 -11.26
C TRP A 214 9.23 6.38 -11.07
N GLN A 215 10.16 6.30 -12.03
CA GLN A 215 11.38 7.11 -12.07
C GLN A 215 11.16 8.63 -12.02
N ARG A 216 9.99 9.12 -12.41
CA ARG A 216 9.64 10.55 -12.31
C ARG A 216 9.12 10.93 -10.92
N TRP A 217 8.76 9.94 -10.11
CA TRP A 217 8.07 10.09 -8.84
C TRP A 217 8.95 9.79 -7.63
N ALA A 218 10.24 9.55 -7.86
CA ALA A 218 11.25 9.49 -6.81
C ALA A 218 12.54 10.19 -7.24
N THR A 219 13.23 10.82 -6.29
CA THR A 219 14.59 11.34 -6.46
C THR A 219 15.64 10.43 -5.82
N GLY A 220 15.20 9.46 -5.00
CA GLY A 220 16.04 8.38 -4.46
C GLY A 220 16.27 7.24 -5.46
N PRO A 221 17.10 6.25 -5.10
CA PRO A 221 17.33 5.07 -5.95
C PRO A 221 16.05 4.28 -6.19
N ILE A 222 15.88 3.79 -7.41
CA ILE A 222 14.73 2.95 -7.79
C ILE A 222 15.23 1.59 -8.23
N VAL A 223 14.52 0.55 -7.78
CA VAL A 223 14.74 -0.83 -8.20
C VAL A 223 13.41 -1.43 -8.62
N SER A 224 13.35 -1.96 -9.84
CA SER A 224 12.16 -2.63 -10.36
C SER A 224 12.34 -4.15 -10.30
N HIS A 225 11.28 -4.85 -9.94
CA HIS A 225 11.19 -6.30 -9.87
C HIS A 225 9.94 -6.77 -10.59
N THR A 226 10.07 -7.78 -11.43
CA THR A 226 8.93 -8.52 -11.96
C THR A 226 8.80 -9.83 -11.21
N VAL A 227 7.60 -10.10 -10.68
CA VAL A 227 7.26 -11.34 -9.97
C VAL A 227 6.22 -12.12 -10.75
N THR A 228 6.24 -13.45 -10.63
CA THR A 228 5.26 -14.31 -11.28
C THR A 228 3.87 -14.06 -10.70
N GLY A 229 2.88 -13.79 -11.55
CA GLY A 229 1.48 -13.64 -11.16
C GLY A 229 0.74 -12.54 -11.90
N ASP A 230 -0.58 -12.54 -11.70
CA ASP A 230 -1.49 -11.50 -12.18
C ASP A 230 -1.47 -10.27 -11.26
N HIS A 231 -2.46 -9.38 -11.40
CA HIS A 231 -2.60 -8.19 -10.55
C HIS A 231 -2.58 -8.49 -9.04
N PHE A 232 -2.93 -9.70 -8.60
CA PHE A 232 -3.00 -10.10 -7.20
C PHE A 232 -1.76 -10.86 -6.73
N PHE A 233 -0.61 -10.68 -7.39
CA PHE A 233 0.66 -11.31 -7.03
C PHE A 233 1.10 -11.05 -5.57
N ALA A 234 0.53 -10.07 -4.87
CA ALA A 234 0.79 -9.84 -3.44
C ALA A 234 0.39 -11.03 -2.54
N ASP A 235 -0.47 -11.94 -3.04
CA ASP A 235 -0.83 -13.19 -2.38
C ASP A 235 0.23 -14.31 -2.58
N SER A 236 1.21 -14.10 -3.47
CA SER A 236 2.33 -15.02 -3.73
C SER A 236 3.34 -15.02 -2.57
N PRO A 237 4.00 -16.16 -2.26
CA PRO A 237 5.06 -16.21 -1.24
C PRO A 237 6.35 -15.46 -1.62
N ASP A 238 6.60 -15.21 -2.92
CA ASP A 238 7.87 -14.64 -3.38
C ASP A 238 8.03 -13.17 -3.01
N LEU A 239 6.96 -12.39 -3.14
CA LEU A 239 6.98 -10.96 -2.87
C LEU A 239 7.35 -10.63 -1.41
N PRO A 240 6.72 -11.24 -0.38
CA PRO A 240 7.12 -11.03 1.01
C PRO A 240 8.62 -11.31 1.26
N HIS A 241 9.18 -12.33 0.58
CA HIS A 241 10.59 -12.67 0.72
C HIS A 241 11.50 -11.59 0.16
N LEU A 242 11.20 -11.07 -1.03
CA LEU A 242 11.93 -9.99 -1.67
C LEU A 242 11.88 -8.70 -0.85
N VAL A 243 10.71 -8.33 -0.34
CA VAL A 243 10.55 -7.14 0.50
C VAL A 243 11.31 -7.32 1.82
N ALA A 244 11.27 -8.49 2.43
CA ALA A 244 12.03 -8.77 3.66
C ALA A 244 13.55 -8.75 3.45
N LEU A 245 14.04 -9.21 2.29
CA LEU A 245 15.45 -9.09 1.92
C LEU A 245 15.86 -7.61 1.82
N ALA A 246 15.06 -6.79 1.14
CA ALA A 246 15.32 -5.36 1.05
C ALA A 246 15.34 -4.67 2.43
N CYS A 247 14.48 -5.08 3.37
CA CYS A 247 14.55 -4.60 4.75
C CYS A 247 15.92 -4.87 5.38
N ARG A 248 16.42 -6.10 5.28
CA ARG A 248 17.70 -6.50 5.88
C ARG A 248 18.89 -5.76 5.27
N ASP A 249 18.94 -5.69 3.94
CA ASP A 249 20.04 -5.04 3.22
C ASP A 249 20.14 -3.55 3.55
N ARG A 250 18.99 -2.88 3.72
CA ARG A 250 18.94 -1.45 4.03
C ARG A 250 19.28 -1.13 5.48
N VAL A 251 18.92 -2.00 6.43
CA VAL A 251 19.38 -1.86 7.83
C VAL A 251 20.90 -1.94 7.91
N ALA A 252 21.50 -2.96 7.29
CA ALA A 252 22.97 -3.12 7.29
C ALA A 252 23.69 -1.91 6.67
N ALA A 253 23.13 -1.33 5.60
CA ALA A 253 23.67 -0.13 4.97
C ALA A 253 23.53 1.14 5.85
N HIS A 254 22.47 1.24 6.66
CA HIS A 254 22.24 2.36 7.58
C HIS A 254 23.20 2.32 8.78
N GLU A 255 23.41 1.15 9.38
CA GLU A 255 24.32 0.97 10.51
C GLU A 255 25.77 1.32 10.13
N THR A 256 26.19 0.94 8.91
CA THR A 256 27.52 1.23 8.38
C THR A 256 27.76 2.74 8.13
N LYS A 257 26.70 3.51 7.85
CA LYS A 257 26.77 4.96 7.64
C LYS A 257 26.74 5.76 8.95
N GLY A 258 26.09 5.26 10.01
CA GLY A 258 26.01 5.93 11.31
C GLY A 258 27.28 5.83 12.18
N GLN A 259 28.24 5.00 11.77
CA GLN A 259 29.51 4.77 12.48
C GLN A 259 30.70 5.54 11.89
N ARG A 260 30.46 6.43 10.91
CA ARG A 260 31.47 7.30 10.28
C ARG A 260 31.14 8.76 10.56
#